data_AF-A0A0Q7A0X5-F1
#
_entry.id   AF-A0A0Q7A0X5-F1
#
_cell.length_a   1.000
_cell.length_b   1.000
_cell.length_c   1.000
_cell.angle_alpha   90.00
_cell.angle_beta   90.00
_cell.angle_gamma   90.00
#
_symmetry.space_group_name_H-M   'P 1'
#
loop_
_entity.id
_entity.type
_entity.pdbx_description
1 polymer ?
#
loop_
_entity_poly.entity_id
_entity_poly.type
_entity_poly.pdbx_seq_one_letter_code
_entity_poly.pdbx_strand_id
1 'polypeptide(L)' 'MTDLDAPDYRHGGGKVEYSGQGDIPYGAFRYKGPCPPSKHKYRFTVKALDAKGKEIAKTTATKSFP' A
#
# COMPACT_ATOMS: atom_id res chain seq x y z
N MET A 1 -3.40 0.32 0.65
CA MET A 1 -3.64 1.38 -0.34
C MET A 1 -4.74 2.28 0.19
N THR A 2 -4.62 3.58 0.00
CA THR A 2 -5.63 4.56 0.43
C THR A 2 -6.07 5.35 -0.79
N ASP A 3 -7.36 5.40 -1.03
CA ASP A 3 -7.97 6.38 -1.92
C ASP A 3 -8.05 7.72 -1.17
N LEU A 4 -7.43 8.76 -1.72
CA LEU A 4 -7.39 10.07 -1.07
C LEU A 4 -8.70 10.85 -1.26
N ASP A 5 -9.53 10.45 -2.21
CA ASP A 5 -10.82 11.05 -2.53
C ASP A 5 -11.99 10.25 -1.92
N ALA A 6 -11.74 8.98 -1.54
CA ALA A 6 -12.67 8.13 -0.77
C ALA A 6 -11.94 7.39 0.38
N PRO A 7 -11.45 8.09 1.42
CA PRO A 7 -10.56 7.53 2.44
C PRO A 7 -11.17 6.41 3.30
N ASP A 8 -12.50 6.38 3.40
CA ASP A 8 -13.22 5.35 4.16
C ASP A 8 -13.32 4.02 3.41
N TYR A 9 -13.05 3.99 2.10
CA TYR A 9 -13.06 2.76 1.33
C TYR A 9 -11.83 1.90 1.64
N ARG A 10 -12.06 0.72 2.20
CA ARG A 10 -11.00 -0.23 2.56
C ARG A 10 -10.47 -0.96 1.32
N HIS A 11 -9.45 -0.41 0.67
CA HIS A 11 -8.71 -1.08 -0.39
C HIS A 11 -7.85 -2.25 0.09
N GLY A 12 -7.54 -2.33 1.39
CA GLY A 12 -6.69 -3.39 1.94
C GLY A 12 -5.19 -3.13 1.76
N GLY A 13 -4.42 -4.22 1.79
CA GLY A 13 -2.97 -4.24 1.90
C GLY A 13 -2.52 -5.48 2.68
N GLY A 14 -1.27 -5.51 3.12
CA GLY A 14 -0.77 -6.62 3.93
C GLY A 14 0.60 -6.32 4.52
N LYS A 15 1.08 -7.26 5.34
CA LYS A 15 2.46 -7.34 5.79
C LYS A 15 3.17 -8.40 4.97
N VAL A 16 4.40 -8.11 4.58
CA VAL A 16 5.28 -9.05 3.87
C VAL A 16 6.52 -9.18 4.73
N GLU A 17 6.91 -10.41 5.05
CA GLU A 17 8.14 -10.66 5.81
C GLU A 17 9.36 -10.26 4.99
N TYR A 18 10.33 -9.64 5.63
CA TYR A 18 11.61 -9.30 5.03
C TYR A 18 12.64 -10.37 5.37
N SER A 19 13.01 -11.18 4.39
CA SER A 19 14.02 -12.24 4.43
C SER A 19 15.25 -11.88 3.57
N GLY A 20 15.52 -10.59 3.36
CA GLY A 20 16.66 -10.10 2.56
C GLY A 20 16.39 -9.92 1.06
N GLN A 21 15.15 -10.07 0.61
CA GLN A 21 14.76 -9.90 -0.79
C GLN A 21 14.74 -8.44 -1.24
N GLY A 22 15.08 -8.18 -2.50
CA GLY A 22 15.00 -6.84 -3.11
C GLY A 22 13.61 -6.49 -3.66
N ASP A 23 12.79 -7.50 -3.94
CA ASP A 23 11.49 -7.36 -4.59
C ASP A 23 10.37 -7.96 -3.73
N ILE A 24 9.17 -7.38 -3.86
CA ILE A 24 7.97 -7.96 -3.25
C ILE A 24 7.36 -8.94 -4.27
N PRO A 25 7.27 -10.24 -3.96
CA PRO A 25 6.77 -11.22 -4.92
C PRO A 25 5.30 -10.96 -5.24
N TYR A 26 4.90 -11.34 -6.46
CA TYR A 26 3.50 -11.31 -6.86
C TYR A 26 2.64 -12.11 -5.87
N GLY A 27 1.51 -11.54 -5.45
CA GLY A 27 0.60 -12.18 -4.51
C GLY A 27 0.99 -12.08 -3.03
N ALA A 28 2.10 -11.41 -2.67
CA ALA A 28 2.53 -11.24 -1.27
C ALA A 28 1.49 -10.54 -0.37
N PHE A 29 0.57 -9.77 -0.96
CA PHE A 29 -0.58 -9.20 -0.28
C PHE A 29 -1.73 -8.99 -1.27
N ARG A 30 -2.93 -8.79 -0.74
CA ARG A 30 -4.14 -8.53 -1.54
C ARG A 30 -4.63 -7.10 -1.30
N TYR A 31 -5.09 -6.47 -2.36
CA TYR A 31 -5.75 -5.18 -2.31
C TYR A 31 -6.80 -5.08 -3.42
N LYS A 32 -7.79 -4.23 -3.21
CA LYS A 32 -8.74 -3.83 -4.25
C LYS A 32 -8.10 -2.72 -5.06
N GLY A 33 -7.96 -2.94 -6.37
CA GLY A 33 -7.36 -1.96 -7.28
C GLY A 33 -8.20 -0.70 -7.46
N PRO A 34 -7.67 0.32 -8.15
CA PRO A 34 -8.41 1.52 -8.55
C PRO A 34 -9.59 1.14 -9.46
N CYS A 35 -10.80 1.57 -9.11
CA CYS A 35 -11.98 1.51 -9.98
C CYS A 35 -12.96 2.63 -9.57
N PRO A 36 -12.55 3.91 -9.68
CA PRO A 36 -13.38 4.99 -9.21
C PRO A 36 -14.42 5.41 -10.26
N PRO A 37 -15.53 6.04 -9.83
CA PRO A 37 -16.55 6.59 -10.73
C PRO A 37 -16.10 7.89 -11.43
N SER A 38 -15.07 8.53 -10.90
CA SER A 38 -14.41 9.73 -11.45
C SER A 38 -12.94 9.73 -11.04
N LYS A 39 -12.14 10.67 -11.54
CA LYS A 39 -10.70 10.68 -11.31
C LYS A 39 -10.34 10.79 -9.83
N HIS A 40 -9.72 9.74 -9.28
CA HIS A 40 -9.25 9.69 -7.90
C HIS A 40 -7.72 9.56 -7.82
N LYS A 41 -7.15 9.95 -6.68
CA LYS A 41 -5.74 9.79 -6.32
C LYS A 41 -5.58 8.68 -5.30
N TYR A 42 -4.71 7.74 -5.62
CA TYR A 42 -4.45 6.59 -4.76
C TYR A 42 -3.01 6.60 -4.26
N ARG A 43 -2.85 6.30 -2.97
CA ARG A 43 -1.56 6.24 -2.28
C ARG A 43 -1.27 4.85 -1.75
N PHE A 44 -0.11 4.33 -2.11
CA PHE A 44 0.54 3.26 -1.35
C PHE A 44 1.45 3.87 -0.30
N THR A 45 1.34 3.36 0.93
CA THR A 45 2.28 3.65 2.01
C THR A 45 2.99 2.34 2.34
N VAL A 46 4.31 2.36 2.30
CA VAL A 46 5.15 1.23 2.70
C VAL A 46 5.86 1.63 3.98
N LYS A 47 5.81 0.76 4.97
CA LYS A 47 6.46 0.94 6.27
C LYS A 47 7.42 -0.22 6.49
N ALA A 48 8.67 0.09 6.76
CA ALA A 48 9.62 -0.89 7.28
C ALA A 48 9.44 -0.98 8.79
N LEU A 49 9.31 -2.21 9.29
CA LEU A 49 9.12 -2.48 10.71
C LEU A 49 10.33 -3.27 11.23
N ASP A 50 10.79 -2.97 12.44
CA ASP A 50 11.75 -3.82 13.15
C ASP A 50 11.09 -5.10 13.69
N ALA A 51 11.89 -5.97 14.31
CA ALA A 51 11.42 -7.22 14.90
C ALA A 51 10.37 -7.06 16.02
N LYS A 52 10.28 -5.87 16.64
CA LYS A 52 9.27 -5.52 17.65
C LYS A 52 8.03 -4.88 17.04
N GLY A 53 7.97 -4.75 15.72
CA GLY A 53 6.87 -4.11 14.99
C GLY A 53 6.94 -2.58 14.97
N LYS A 54 8.04 -1.97 15.43
CA LYS A 54 8.23 -0.51 15.41
C LYS A 54 8.58 -0.05 13.99
N GLU A 55 7.93 1.01 13.53
CA GLU A 55 8.26 1.66 12.27
C GLU A 55 9.67 2.27 12.33
N ILE A 56 10.54 1.84 11.42
CA ILE A 56 11.93 2.33 11.27
C ILE A 56 12.13 3.14 10.00
N ALA A 57 11.27 2.97 9.00
CA ALA A 57 11.24 3.80 7.81
C ALA A 57 9.84 3.78 7.19
N LYS A 58 9.55 4.82 6.39
CA LYS A 58 8.27 4.96 5.69
C LYS A 58 8.47 5.69 4.38
N THR A 59 7.80 5.20 3.34
CA THR A 59 7.74 5.86 2.04
C THR A 59 6.33 5.77 1.46
N THR A 60 6.04 6.61 0.48
CA THR A 60 4.75 6.64 -0.19
C THR A 60 4.91 6.84 -1.68
N ALA A 61 4.06 6.19 -2.47
CA ALA A 61 3.88 6.46 -3.89
C ALA A 61 2.42 6.84 -4.14
N THR A 62 2.17 7.93 -4.87
CA THR A 62 0.82 8.39 -5.20
C THR A 62 0.66 8.46 -6.71
N LYS A 63 -0.46 7.94 -7.22
CA LYS A 63 -0.81 7.98 -8.64
C LYS A 63 -2.28 8.30 -8.83
N SER A 64 -2.59 9.10 -9.85
CA SER A 64 -3.96 9.30 -10.31
C SER A 64 -4.35 8.19 -11.28
N PHE A 65 -5.57 7.68 -11.14
CA PHE A 65 -6.21 6.80 -12.11
C PHE A 65 -7.45 7.54 -12.64
N PRO A 66 -7.95 7.24 -13.85
CA PRO A 66 -9.31 7.67 -14.18
C PRO A 66 -10.26 7.22 -13.08
#